data_AF-A0A3D8UHQ3-F1
#
_entry.id   AF-A0A3D8UHQ3-F1
#
_cell.length_a   1.000
_cell.length_b   1.000
_cell.length_c   1.000
_cell.angle_alpha   90.00
_cell.angle_beta   90.00
_cell.angle_gamma   90.00
#
_symmetry.space_group_name_H-M   'P 1'
#
loop_
_entity.id
_entity.type
_entity.pdbx_description
1 polymer ?
#
loop_
_entity_poly.entity_id
_entity_poly.type
_entity_poly.pdbx_seq_one_letter_code
_entity_poly.pdbx_strand_id
1 'polypeptide(L)'
;MIKQNLFSKIMFLITSFIFVFFIFDTWELSFKDYQSLQSQLETRQEHANDLRNEINFIQQKIDDLEDPDKLDIILRQHGYGLPGENIYRFKVPEPVTPLEETLQSERSKGLLEYVVEFIVGTNSD
;
A
#
# COMPACT_ATOMS: atom_id res chain seq x y z
N MET A 1 13.19 50.54 44.83
CA MET A 1 13.57 49.11 44.80
C MET A 1 12.40 48.13 44.98
N ILE A 2 11.49 48.31 45.95
CA ILE A 2 10.43 47.31 46.25
C ILE A 2 9.45 47.07 45.08
N LYS A 3 9.06 48.11 44.33
CA LYS A 3 8.16 47.98 43.15
C LYS A 3 8.77 47.15 42.00
N GLN A 4 10.08 47.24 41.76
CA GLN A 4 10.75 46.49 40.69
C GLN A 4 10.82 44.98 41.00
N ASN A 5 11.04 44.62 42.26
CA ASN A 5 11.07 43.21 42.68
C ASN A 5 9.69 42.55 42.63
N LEU A 6 8.62 43.32 42.93
CA LEU A 6 7.24 42.87 42.81
C LEU A 6 6.84 42.66 41.34
N PHE A 7 7.21 43.60 40.46
CA PHE A 7 6.96 43.47 39.02
C PHE A 7 7.67 42.27 38.40
N SER A 8 8.95 42.04 38.76
CA SER A 8 9.71 40.87 38.30
C SER A 8 9.08 39.55 38.74
N LYS A 9 8.62 39.44 40.00
CA LYS A 9 7.95 38.23 40.49
C LYS A 9 6.63 37.97 39.78
N ILE A 10 5.85 39.01 39.50
CA ILE A 10 4.58 38.91 38.76
C ILE A 10 4.85 38.46 37.32
N MET A 11 5.84 39.04 36.65
CA MET A 11 6.24 38.63 35.30
C MET A 11 6.67 37.15 35.27
N PHE A 12 7.48 36.72 36.24
CA PHE A 12 7.91 35.33 36.33
C PHE A 12 6.73 34.37 36.52
N LEU A 13 5.74 34.75 37.33
CA LEU A 13 4.52 33.98 37.54
C LEU A 13 3.69 33.87 36.26
N ILE A 14 3.51 34.96 35.52
CA ILE A 14 2.78 34.98 34.25
C ILE A 14 3.49 34.11 33.22
N THR A 15 4.81 34.24 33.08
CA THR A 15 5.59 33.41 32.15
C THR A 15 5.52 31.94 32.51
N SER A 16 5.62 31.59 33.81
CA SER A 16 5.47 30.22 34.26
C SER A 16 4.07 29.67 33.97
N PHE A 17 3.03 30.49 34.14
CA PHE A 17 1.66 30.08 33.86
C PHE A 17 1.43 29.82 32.37
N ILE A 18 1.94 30.69 31.51
CA ILE A 18 1.89 30.51 30.04
C ILE A 18 2.63 29.23 29.64
N PHE A 19 3.79 28.97 30.23
CA PHE A 19 4.57 27.76 29.92
C PHE A 19 3.82 26.48 30.30
N VAL A 20 3.22 26.45 31.49
CA VAL A 20 2.41 25.30 31.94
C VAL A 20 1.18 25.13 31.05
N PHE A 21 0.48 26.22 30.72
CA PHE A 21 -0.67 26.19 29.81
C PHE A 21 -0.29 25.60 28.45
N PHE A 22 0.84 26.02 27.89
CA PHE A 22 1.34 25.52 26.61
C PHE A 22 1.68 24.03 26.66
N ILE A 23 2.29 23.55 27.77
CA ILE A 23 2.56 22.11 27.95
C ILE A 23 1.25 21.31 27.95
N PHE A 24 0.22 21.76 28.67
CA PHE A 24 -1.06 21.07 28.72
C PHE A 24 -1.76 21.02 27.35
N ASP A 25 -1.78 22.14 26.64
CA ASP A 25 -2.38 22.24 25.30
C ASP A 25 -1.66 21.32 24.29
N THR A 26 -0.32 21.28 24.35
CA THR A 26 0.49 20.42 23.47
C THR A 26 0.40 18.94 23.84
N TRP A 27 0.18 18.62 25.13
CA TRP A 27 0.14 17.26 25.63
C TRP A 27 -1.11 16.50 25.16
N GLU A 28 -2.29 17.14 25.19
CA GLU A 28 -3.53 16.51 24.71
C GLU A 28 -3.43 16.15 23.21
N LEU A 29 -2.92 17.09 22.40
CA LEU A 29 -2.72 16.88 20.97
C LEU A 29 -1.70 15.75 20.71
N SER A 30 -0.54 15.80 21.38
CA SER A 30 0.51 14.78 21.22
C SER A 30 0.05 13.39 21.66
N PHE A 31 -0.78 13.30 22.70
CA PHE A 31 -1.29 12.03 23.19
C PHE A 31 -2.29 11.40 22.21
N LYS A 32 -3.17 12.21 21.62
CA LYS A 32 -4.11 11.77 20.59
C LYS A 32 -3.38 11.28 19.34
N ASP A 33 -2.36 12.02 18.90
CA ASP A 33 -1.54 11.64 17.75
C ASP A 33 -0.81 10.32 18.01
N TYR A 34 -0.22 10.16 19.20
CA TYR A 34 0.42 8.91 19.61
C TYR A 34 -0.54 7.72 19.58
N GLN A 35 -1.75 7.85 20.14
CA GLN A 35 -2.75 6.77 20.06
C GLN A 35 -3.15 6.44 18.61
N SER A 36 -3.31 7.48 17.77
CA SER A 36 -3.66 7.28 16.37
C SER A 36 -2.56 6.55 15.59
N LEU A 37 -1.30 6.84 15.87
CA LEU A 37 -0.14 6.17 15.28
C LEU A 37 -0.05 4.73 15.76
N GLN A 38 -0.29 4.48 17.06
CA GLN A 38 -0.28 3.13 17.61
C GLN A 38 -1.38 2.26 17.00
N SER A 39 -2.60 2.78 16.88
CA SER A 39 -3.69 2.07 16.22
C SER A 39 -3.39 1.79 14.73
N GLN A 40 -2.85 2.77 14.02
CA GLN A 40 -2.44 2.57 12.61
C GLN A 40 -1.36 1.49 12.49
N LEU A 41 -0.37 1.46 13.38
CA LEU A 41 0.66 0.43 13.39
C LEU A 41 0.08 -0.96 13.64
N GLU A 42 -0.83 -1.10 14.59
CA GLU A 42 -1.51 -2.37 14.88
C GLU A 42 -2.29 -2.86 13.66
N THR A 43 -3.10 -2.00 13.03
CA THR A 43 -3.85 -2.36 11.81
C THR A 43 -2.94 -2.75 10.65
N ARG A 44 -1.81 -2.06 10.47
CA ARG A 44 -0.84 -2.39 9.42
C ARG A 44 -0.14 -3.72 9.70
N GLN A 45 0.16 -4.02 10.97
CA GLN A 45 0.74 -5.28 11.37
C GLN A 45 -0.22 -6.45 11.16
N GLU A 46 -1.50 -6.26 11.48
CA GLU A 46 -2.57 -7.22 11.23
C GLU A 46 -2.71 -7.50 9.73
N HIS A 47 -2.83 -6.46 8.90
CA HIS A 47 -2.87 -6.61 7.45
C HIS A 47 -1.63 -7.31 6.87
N ALA A 48 -0.45 -7.03 7.39
CA ALA A 48 0.78 -7.70 6.96
C ALA A 48 0.78 -9.20 7.31
N ASN A 49 0.20 -9.57 8.46
CA ASN A 49 0.05 -10.97 8.85
C ASN A 49 -0.98 -11.69 7.97
N ASP A 50 -2.10 -11.05 7.64
CA ASP A 50 -3.11 -11.62 6.74
C ASP A 50 -2.54 -11.88 5.35
N LEU A 51 -1.84 -10.90 4.77
CA LEU A 51 -1.13 -11.06 3.50
C LEU A 51 -0.12 -12.21 3.54
N ARG A 52 0.62 -12.37 4.64
CA ARG A 52 1.53 -13.50 4.84
C ARG A 52 0.80 -14.84 4.85
N ASN A 53 -0.35 -14.92 5.51
CA ASN A 53 -1.15 -16.12 5.55
C ASN A 53 -1.71 -16.46 4.17
N GLU A 54 -2.17 -15.47 3.42
CA GLU A 54 -2.66 -15.65 2.05
C GLU A 54 -1.54 -16.11 1.11
N ILE A 55 -0.34 -15.51 1.20
CA ILE A 55 0.85 -15.95 0.46
C ILE A 55 1.19 -17.40 0.79
N ASN A 56 1.22 -17.78 2.07
CA ASN A 56 1.51 -19.16 2.47
C ASN A 56 0.48 -20.15 1.93
N PHE A 57 -0.80 -19.77 1.95
CA PHE A 57 -1.88 -20.59 1.41
C PHE A 57 -1.78 -20.76 -0.11
N ILE A 58 -1.46 -19.70 -0.84
CA ILE A 58 -1.24 -19.74 -2.29
C ILE A 58 0.01 -20.57 -2.60
N GLN A 59 1.10 -20.40 -1.84
CA GLN A 59 2.31 -21.18 -2.01
C GLN A 59 2.04 -22.67 -1.83
N GLN A 60 1.29 -23.06 -0.80
CA GLN A 60 0.90 -24.46 -0.60
C GLN A 60 0.11 -25.01 -1.79
N LYS A 61 -0.79 -24.23 -2.38
CA LYS A 61 -1.48 -24.64 -3.62
C LYS A 61 -0.51 -24.81 -4.78
N ILE A 62 0.43 -23.89 -4.96
CA ILE A 62 1.45 -24.00 -6.00
C ILE A 62 2.27 -25.28 -5.82
N ASP A 63 2.70 -25.56 -4.58
CA ASP A 63 3.45 -26.77 -4.25
C ASP A 63 2.61 -28.05 -4.53
N ASP A 64 1.31 -28.01 -4.23
CA ASP A 64 0.37 -29.09 -4.57
C ASP A 64 0.17 -29.26 -6.09
N LEU A 65 0.33 -28.19 -6.88
CA LEU A 65 0.31 -28.24 -8.35
C LEU A 65 1.63 -28.72 -8.95
N GLU A 66 2.75 -28.60 -8.23
CA GLU A 66 4.06 -29.09 -8.66
C GLU A 66 4.17 -30.62 -8.51
N ASP A 67 3.46 -31.20 -7.52
CA ASP A 67 3.35 -32.64 -7.33
C ASP A 67 2.50 -33.28 -8.46
N PRO A 68 3.10 -34.16 -9.30
CA PRO A 68 2.42 -34.75 -10.44
C PRO A 68 1.19 -35.58 -10.06
N ASP A 69 1.18 -36.22 -8.88
CA ASP A 69 0.08 -37.08 -8.44
C ASP A 69 -1.12 -36.25 -7.97
N LYS A 70 -0.87 -35.15 -7.27
CA LYS A 70 -1.92 -34.22 -6.83
C LYS A 70 -2.46 -33.38 -7.97
N LEU A 71 -1.60 -32.97 -8.90
CA LEU A 71 -2.00 -32.24 -10.08
C LEU A 71 -2.98 -33.05 -10.94
N ASP A 72 -2.73 -34.34 -11.14
CA ASP A 72 -3.64 -35.23 -11.90
C ASP A 72 -5.04 -35.28 -11.25
N ILE A 73 -5.12 -35.32 -9.92
CA ILE A 73 -6.38 -35.27 -9.17
C ILE A 73 -7.09 -33.93 -9.38
N ILE A 74 -6.36 -32.80 -9.28
CA ILE A 74 -6.91 -31.44 -9.45
C ILE A 74 -7.43 -31.25 -10.88
N LEU A 75 -6.68 -31.70 -11.88
CA LEU A 75 -7.05 -31.61 -13.30
C LEU A 75 -8.33 -32.41 -13.59
N ARG A 76 -8.43 -33.64 -13.07
CA ARG A 76 -9.64 -34.47 -13.20
C ARG A 76 -10.86 -33.85 -12.54
N GLN A 77 -10.70 -33.23 -11.36
CA GLN A 77 -11.80 -32.52 -10.68
C GLN A 77 -12.33 -31.34 -11.51
N HIS A 78 -11.46 -30.70 -12.30
CA HIS A 78 -11.83 -29.61 -13.21
C HIS A 78 -12.31 -30.09 -14.59
N GLY A 79 -12.47 -31.41 -14.77
CA GLY A 79 -13.03 -32.01 -15.99
C GLY A 79 -11.98 -32.37 -17.05
N TYR A 80 -10.69 -32.29 -16.74
CA TYR A 80 -9.64 -32.77 -17.64
C TYR A 80 -9.41 -34.28 -17.46
N GLY A 81 -9.92 -35.07 -18.42
CA GLY A 81 -9.72 -36.52 -18.51
C GLY A 81 -10.59 -37.38 -17.57
N LEU A 82 -10.94 -38.60 -18.01
CA LEU A 82 -11.70 -39.58 -17.23
C LEU A 82 -10.78 -40.45 -16.35
N PRO A 83 -11.25 -40.95 -15.18
CA PRO A 83 -10.44 -41.77 -14.27
C PRO A 83 -9.80 -42.96 -15.01
N GLY A 84 -8.47 -43.02 -15.01
CA GLY A 84 -7.69 -44.05 -15.72
C GLY A 84 -7.09 -43.63 -17.07
N GLU A 85 -7.42 -42.44 -17.59
CA GLU A 85 -6.76 -41.87 -18.78
C GLU A 85 -5.46 -41.13 -18.45
N ASN A 86 -4.49 -41.17 -19.36
CA ASN A 86 -3.23 -40.43 -19.25
C ASN A 86 -3.42 -38.98 -19.74
N ILE A 87 -3.18 -38.00 -18.85
CA ILE A 87 -3.21 -36.57 -19.20
C ILE A 87 -1.86 -36.16 -19.80
N TYR A 88 -1.82 -35.83 -21.09
CA TYR A 88 -0.61 -35.37 -21.77
C TYR A 88 -0.41 -33.87 -21.59
N ARG A 89 0.75 -33.47 -21.04
CA ARG A 89 1.14 -32.06 -20.90
C ARG A 89 1.92 -31.59 -22.13
N PHE A 90 1.36 -30.63 -22.86
CA PHE A 90 2.09 -29.91 -23.89
C PHE A 90 2.65 -28.62 -23.28
N LYS A 91 3.98 -28.50 -23.18
CA LYS A 91 4.62 -27.21 -22.89
C LYS A 91 4.52 -26.38 -24.16
N VAL A 92 3.51 -25.52 -24.22
CA VAL A 92 3.43 -24.49 -25.27
C VAL A 92 4.53 -23.48 -24.96
N PRO A 93 5.53 -23.27 -25.85
CA PRO A 93 6.45 -22.17 -25.66
C PRO A 93 5.63 -20.89 -25.61
N GLU A 94 5.80 -20.09 -24.55
CA GLU A 94 5.12 -18.81 -24.45
C GLU A 94 5.36 -18.03 -25.75
N PRO A 95 4.32 -17.56 -26.46
CA PRO A 95 4.52 -16.61 -27.54
C PRO A 95 5.08 -15.35 -26.91
N VAL A 96 6.40 -15.22 -26.96
CA VAL A 96 7.11 -14.00 -26.59
C VAL A 96 6.77 -12.93 -27.63
N THR A 97 5.59 -12.33 -27.54
CA THR A 97 5.42 -10.94 -27.98
C THR A 97 6.00 -10.09 -26.86
N PRO A 98 7.15 -9.41 -27.08
CA PRO A 98 7.75 -8.58 -26.05
C PRO A 98 6.72 -7.57 -25.56
N LEU A 99 6.54 -7.45 -24.24
CA LEU A 99 5.67 -6.41 -23.65
C LEU A 99 6.04 -5.01 -24.17
N GLU A 100 7.30 -4.81 -24.54
CA GLU A 100 7.81 -3.60 -25.19
C GLU A 100 7.12 -3.26 -26.52
N GLU A 101 6.71 -4.24 -27.33
CA GLU A 101 5.94 -3.98 -28.56
C GLU A 101 4.48 -3.63 -28.25
N THR A 102 3.86 -4.24 -27.24
CA THR A 102 2.49 -3.90 -26.81
C THR A 102 2.40 -2.56 -26.07
N LEU A 103 3.49 -2.11 -25.44
CA LEU A 103 3.59 -0.79 -24.80
C LEU A 103 3.93 0.33 -25.81
N GLN A 104 4.53 -0.01 -26.95
CA GLN A 104 4.83 0.93 -28.03
C GLN A 104 3.70 1.09 -29.06
N SER A 105 2.73 0.16 -29.13
CA SER A 105 1.60 0.32 -30.04
C SER A 105 0.58 1.32 -29.47
N GLU A 106 0.72 2.57 -29.92
CA GLU A 106 -0.31 3.59 -29.97
C GLU A 106 -0.87 4.09 -28.61
N ARG A 107 -0.04 4.89 -27.91
CA ARG A 107 -0.53 5.79 -26.86
C ARG A 107 -1.45 6.85 -27.49
N SER A 108 -2.73 6.53 -27.65
CA SER A 108 -3.75 7.50 -28.04
C SER A 108 -3.81 8.63 -27.00
N LYS A 109 -3.64 9.89 -27.43
CA LYS A 109 -3.69 11.06 -26.54
C LYS A 109 -4.97 11.05 -25.71
N GLY A 110 -4.85 11.19 -24.40
CA GLY A 110 -5.99 11.26 -23.50
C GLY A 110 -6.77 12.57 -23.69
N LEU A 111 -8.08 12.57 -23.43
CA LEU A 111 -8.94 13.77 -23.56
C LEU A 111 -8.40 15.00 -22.81
N LEU A 112 -7.73 14.79 -21.67
CA LEU A 112 -7.10 15.85 -20.90
C LEU A 112 -5.90 16.47 -21.62
N GLU A 113 -5.13 15.68 -22.35
CA GLU A 113 -3.98 16.15 -23.13
C GLU A 113 -4.44 17.02 -24.30
N TYR A 114 -5.58 16.70 -24.91
CA TYR A 114 -6.24 17.55 -25.92
C TYR A 114 -6.71 18.90 -25.34
N VAL A 115 -7.28 18.89 -24.13
CA VAL A 115 -7.75 20.12 -23.46
C VAL A 115 -6.57 21.02 -23.04
N VAL A 116 -5.48 20.41 -22.56
CA VAL A 116 -4.27 21.17 -22.22
C VAL A 116 -3.61 21.76 -23.47
N GLU A 117 -3.52 21.02 -24.57
CA GLU A 117 -3.06 21.55 -25.87
C GLU A 117 -3.94 22.70 -26.37
N PHE A 118 -5.27 22.60 -26.20
CA PHE A 118 -6.20 23.66 -26.58
C PHE A 118 -6.02 24.96 -25.77
N ILE A 119 -5.77 24.85 -24.46
CA ILE A 119 -5.62 26.01 -23.57
C ILE A 119 -4.24 26.66 -23.72
N VAL A 120 -3.19 25.85 -23.82
CA VAL A 120 -1.80 26.33 -23.80
C VAL A 120 -1.34 26.77 -25.20
N GLY A 121 -1.96 26.25 -26.26
CA GLY A 121 -1.52 26.47 -27.63
C GLY A 121 -0.26 25.66 -27.93
N THR A 122 -0.23 25.00 -29.08
CA THR A 122 0.93 24.24 -29.51
C THR A 122 2.06 25.20 -29.89
N ASN A 123 3.15 25.24 -29.12
CA ASN A 123 4.42 25.77 -29.63
C ASN A 123 5.00 24.69 -30.55
N SER A 124 4.61 24.76 -31.81
CA SER A 124 5.16 24.01 -32.92
C SER A 124 6.51 24.60 -33.32
N ASP A 125 7.58 23.84 -33.08
CA ASP A 125 8.73 23.76 -33.99
C ASP A 125 8.58 22.48 -34.82
#